data_AF-A0A150ALT1-F1
#
_entry.id   AF-A0A150ALT1-F1
#
_cell.length_a   1.000
_cell.length_b   1.000
_cell.length_c   1.000
_cell.angle_alpha   90.00
_cell.angle_beta   90.00
_cell.angle_gamma   90.00
#
_symmetry.space_group_name_H-M   'P 1'
#
loop_
_entity.id
_entity.type
_entity.pdbx_description
1 polymer ?
#
loop_
_entity_poly.entity_id
_entity_poly.type
_entity_poly.pdbx_seq_one_letter_code
_entity_poly.pdbx_strand_id
1 'polypeptide(L)'
;MSFHLSPLVAGTETEVAISTKNNTPEEVVQKINQRLRDNHQRHLQCVYKNGDILIENKTEVLYTVTYNKDYKYSTGFDKHHNLKYLYVVRGTKIVEYHLFKN
;
A
#
# COMPACT_ATOMS: atom_id res chain seq x y z
N MET A 1 -27.82 40.81 -7.05
CA MET A 1 -26.66 40.17 -7.72
C MET A 1 -25.99 39.27 -6.70
N SER A 2 -26.52 38.06 -6.50
CA SER A 2 -26.01 37.12 -5.52
C SER A 2 -25.20 36.06 -6.25
N PHE A 3 -23.89 36.05 -6.03
CA PHE A 3 -23.01 35.01 -6.51
C PHE A 3 -23.28 33.72 -5.70
N HIS A 4 -23.96 32.77 -6.32
CA HIS A 4 -23.98 31.39 -5.85
C HIS A 4 -22.69 30.72 -6.32
N LEU A 5 -21.69 30.65 -5.45
CA LEU A 5 -20.56 29.75 -5.64
C LEU A 5 -21.07 28.33 -5.36
N SER A 6 -21.24 27.54 -6.42
CA SER A 6 -21.42 26.09 -6.27
C SER A 6 -20.16 25.54 -5.59
N PRO A 7 -20.28 24.81 -4.47
CA PRO A 7 -19.11 24.21 -3.84
C PRO A 7 -18.50 23.24 -4.84
N LEU A 8 -17.18 23.35 -5.04
CA LEU A 8 -16.39 22.33 -5.70
C LEU A 8 -16.82 20.98 -5.14
N VAL A 9 -17.25 20.08 -6.01
CA VAL A 9 -17.33 18.66 -5.71
C VAL A 9 -15.89 18.21 -5.49
N ALA A 10 -15.44 18.36 -4.24
CA ALA A 10 -14.42 17.51 -3.70
C ALA A 10 -15.02 16.11 -3.79
N GLY A 11 -14.58 15.34 -4.79
CA GLY A 11 -14.63 13.90 -4.71
C GLY A 11 -13.82 13.53 -3.48
N THR A 12 -14.45 13.57 -2.31
CA THR A 12 -14.02 12.88 -1.12
C THR A 12 -14.12 11.40 -1.47
N GLU A 13 -13.10 10.92 -2.17
CA GLU A 13 -12.66 9.55 -2.02
C GLU A 13 -12.51 9.36 -0.53
N THR A 14 -13.46 8.60 0.00
CA THR A 14 -13.69 8.29 1.38
C THR A 14 -12.36 8.27 2.14
N GLU A 15 -12.13 9.28 2.98
CA GLU A 15 -11.21 9.16 4.10
C GLU A 15 -11.76 8.04 4.98
N VAL A 16 -11.45 6.79 4.59
CA VAL A 16 -11.61 5.65 5.46
C VAL A 16 -10.64 5.94 6.58
N ALA A 17 -11.15 6.45 7.70
CA ALA A 17 -10.46 6.47 8.97
C ALA A 17 -9.94 5.05 9.20
N ILE A 18 -8.66 4.82 8.86
CA ILE A 18 -8.02 3.52 8.92
C ILE A 18 -7.82 3.25 10.41
N SER A 19 -8.86 2.63 10.98
CA SER A 19 -8.89 1.97 12.27
C SER A 19 -7.50 1.48 12.64
N THR A 20 -6.98 1.95 13.76
CA THR A 20 -5.81 1.40 14.46
C THR A 20 -6.17 0.03 15.05
N LYS A 21 -6.68 -0.88 14.22
CA LYS A 21 -6.65 -2.30 14.49
C LYS A 21 -5.22 -2.76 14.24
N ASN A 22 -4.67 -3.46 15.21
CA ASN A 22 -3.36 -4.09 15.15
C ASN A 22 -3.22 -4.84 13.82
N ASN A 23 -2.46 -4.29 12.86
CA ASN A 23 -2.22 -4.95 11.59
C ASN A 23 -1.27 -6.10 11.86
N THR A 24 -1.75 -7.33 12.07
CA THR A 24 -0.83 -8.47 12.17
C THR A 24 -0.06 -8.63 10.85
N PRO A 25 1.14 -9.24 10.83
CA PRO A 25 1.87 -9.42 9.59
C PRO A 25 1.04 -10.17 8.53
N GLU A 26 0.17 -11.10 8.95
CA GLU A 26 -0.76 -11.81 8.07
C GLU A 26 -1.79 -10.87 7.43
N GLU A 27 -2.36 -9.94 8.20
CA GLU A 27 -3.30 -8.94 7.67
C GLU A 27 -2.61 -8.01 6.68
N VAL A 28 -1.36 -7.60 6.95
CA VAL A 28 -0.55 -6.81 6.01
C VAL A 28 -0.34 -7.57 4.71
N VAL A 29 0.09 -8.82 4.79
CA VAL A 29 0.33 -9.70 3.64
C VAL A 29 -0.96 -9.89 2.83
N GLN A 30 -2.07 -10.20 3.48
CA GLN A 30 -3.37 -10.39 2.82
C GLN A 30 -3.80 -9.12 2.09
N LYS A 31 -3.68 -7.96 2.73
CA LYS A 31 -4.07 -6.67 2.15
C LYS A 31 -3.21 -6.30 0.94
N ILE A 32 -1.89 -6.47 1.03
CA ILE A 32 -1.00 -6.19 -0.10
C ILE A 32 -1.30 -7.16 -1.25
N ASN A 33 -1.42 -8.45 -0.99
CA ASN A 33 -1.77 -9.45 -2.01
C ASN A 33 -3.13 -9.16 -2.68
N GLN A 34 -4.13 -8.71 -1.91
CA GLN A 34 -5.40 -8.30 -2.49
C GLN A 34 -5.20 -7.16 -3.49
N ARG A 35 -4.47 -6.11 -3.10
CA ARG A 35 -4.21 -4.97 -3.99
C ARG A 35 -3.41 -5.35 -5.23
N LEU A 36 -2.45 -6.27 -5.11
CA LEU A 36 -1.72 -6.81 -6.26
C LEU A 36 -2.67 -7.53 -7.23
N ARG A 37 -3.59 -8.35 -6.72
CA ARG A 37 -4.61 -9.04 -7.54
C ARG A 37 -5.57 -8.07 -8.20
N ASP A 38 -6.03 -7.05 -7.47
CA ASP A 38 -6.95 -6.02 -7.98
C ASP A 38 -6.32 -5.18 -9.10
N ASN A 39 -4.99 -5.05 -9.11
CA ASN A 39 -4.22 -4.35 -10.14
C ASN A 39 -3.60 -5.30 -11.18
N HIS A 40 -4.11 -6.53 -11.30
CA HIS A 40 -3.67 -7.54 -12.26
C HIS A 40 -2.19 -7.98 -12.14
N GLN A 41 -1.51 -7.62 -11.05
CA GLN A 41 -0.12 -7.99 -10.76
C GLN A 41 -0.01 -9.39 -10.15
N ARG A 42 -0.66 -10.40 -10.75
CA ARG A 42 -0.71 -11.79 -10.23
C ARG A 42 0.64 -12.53 -10.25
N HIS A 43 1.62 -11.97 -10.95
CA HIS A 43 2.98 -12.50 -10.99
C HIS A 43 3.81 -12.07 -9.76
N LEU A 44 3.30 -11.12 -8.98
CA LEU A 44 3.88 -10.66 -7.71
C LEU A 44 3.11 -11.27 -6.54
N GLN A 45 3.84 -11.52 -5.46
CA GLN A 45 3.30 -12.02 -4.21
C GLN A 45 3.95 -11.30 -3.04
N CYS A 46 3.14 -11.00 -2.03
CA CYS A 46 3.60 -10.59 -0.73
C CYS A 46 3.61 -11.78 0.23
N VAL A 47 4.68 -11.95 1.02
CA VAL A 47 4.78 -12.98 2.06
C VAL A 47 5.39 -12.42 3.33
N TYR A 48 5.12 -13.07 4.47
CA TYR A 48 5.78 -12.79 5.74
C TYR A 48 6.69 -13.97 6.09
N LYS A 49 7.98 -13.73 6.28
CA LYS A 49 8.97 -14.76 6.59
C LYS A 49 10.07 -14.17 7.46
N ASN A 50 10.46 -14.89 8.51
CA ASN A 50 11.58 -14.52 9.40
C ASN A 50 11.47 -13.11 10.04
N GLY A 51 10.25 -12.57 10.21
CA GLY A 51 10.07 -11.21 10.75
C GLY A 51 10.00 -10.12 9.68
N ASP A 52 10.13 -10.46 8.41
CA ASP A 52 10.10 -9.51 7.30
C ASP A 52 8.88 -9.69 6.41
N ILE A 53 8.38 -8.58 5.88
CA ILE A 53 7.41 -8.51 4.79
C ILE A 53 8.20 -8.44 3.48
N LEU A 54 7.94 -9.39 2.60
CA LEU A 54 8.65 -9.57 1.34
C LEU A 54 7.68 -9.34 0.19
N ILE A 55 8.14 -8.68 -0.88
CA ILE A 55 7.51 -8.69 -2.20
C ILE A 55 8.42 -9.50 -3.12
N GLU A 56 7.88 -10.56 -3.69
CA GLU A 56 8.62 -11.49 -4.54
C GLU A 56 7.83 -11.80 -5.81
N ASN A 57 8.55 -12.27 -6.82
CA ASN A 57 7.97 -12.92 -7.99
C ASN A 57 8.41 -14.40 -7.99
N LYS A 58 8.18 -15.14 -9.09
CA LYS A 58 8.59 -16.55 -9.17
C LYS A 58 10.10 -16.80 -9.15
N THR A 59 10.91 -15.79 -9.46
CA THR A 59 12.36 -15.92 -9.69
C THR A 59 13.20 -15.23 -8.62
N GLU A 60 12.70 -14.18 -7.98
CA GLU A 60 13.47 -13.36 -7.05
C GLU A 60 12.60 -12.62 -6.02
N VAL A 61 13.26 -12.20 -4.94
CA VAL A 61 12.72 -11.25 -3.97
C VAL A 61 13.02 -9.84 -4.48
N LEU A 62 11.97 -9.05 -4.73
CA LEU A 62 12.07 -7.69 -5.25
C LEU A 62 12.29 -6.66 -4.14
N TYR A 63 11.70 -6.91 -2.97
CA TYR A 63 11.83 -6.02 -1.81
C TYR A 63 11.60 -6.76 -0.49
N THR A 64 12.31 -6.33 0.55
CA THR A 64 12.21 -6.85 1.92
C THR A 64 12.14 -5.68 2.88
N VAL A 65 11.22 -5.76 3.84
CA VAL A 65 11.16 -4.80 4.95
C VAL A 65 10.82 -5.49 6.25
N THR A 66 11.53 -5.14 7.32
CA THR A 66 11.24 -5.67 8.64
C THR A 66 9.86 -5.23 9.12
N TYR A 67 9.08 -6.20 9.57
CA TYR A 67 7.75 -5.96 10.09
C TYR A 67 7.84 -5.20 11.42
N ASN A 68 7.03 -4.16 11.53
CA ASN A 68 6.84 -3.39 12.75
C ASN A 68 5.35 -3.10 12.92
N LYS A 69 4.81 -3.51 14.07
CA LYS A 69 3.40 -3.34 14.43
C LYS A 69 2.92 -1.88 14.44
N ASP A 70 3.84 -0.94 14.65
CA ASP A 70 3.53 0.49 14.72
C ASP A 70 3.47 1.13 13.32
N TYR A 71 3.83 0.38 12.27
CA TYR A 71 3.90 0.85 10.90
C TYR A 71 2.70 0.37 10.07
N LYS A 72 2.32 1.21 9.11
CA LYS A 72 1.36 0.89 8.06
C LYS A 72 2.13 0.65 6.77
N TYR A 73 1.81 -0.45 6.10
CA TYR A 73 2.38 -0.81 4.82
C TYR A 73 1.35 -0.56 3.72
N SER A 74 1.70 0.22 2.70
CA SER A 74 0.77 0.60 1.63
C SER A 74 1.44 0.54 0.28
N THR A 75 0.77 -0.06 -0.71
CA THR A 75 1.24 -0.08 -2.10
C THR A 75 0.73 1.13 -2.88
N GLY A 76 1.52 1.57 -3.87
CA GLY A 76 1.14 2.55 -4.88
C GLY A 76 1.31 1.95 -6.27
N PHE A 77 0.33 2.17 -7.14
CA PHE A 77 0.33 1.67 -8.52
C PHE A 77 0.41 2.84 -9.50
N ASP A 78 0.97 2.61 -10.68
CA ASP A 78 0.98 3.59 -11.76
C ASP A 78 -0.33 3.59 -12.57
N LYS A 79 -0.41 4.43 -13.60
CA LYS A 79 -1.56 4.53 -14.50
C LYS A 79 -1.81 3.25 -15.34
N HIS A 80 -0.85 2.34 -15.36
CA HIS A 80 -0.91 1.05 -16.05
C HIS A 80 -1.16 -0.11 -15.06
N HIS A 81 -1.52 0.20 -13.81
CA HIS A 81 -1.74 -0.77 -12.73
C HIS A 81 -0.49 -1.58 -12.35
N ASN A 82 0.71 -1.10 -12.70
CA ASN A 82 1.95 -1.71 -12.27
C ASN A 82 2.30 -1.26 -10.85
N LEU A 83 2.80 -2.18 -10.03
CA LEU A 83 3.30 -1.84 -8.70
C LEU A 83 4.46 -0.86 -8.86
N LYS A 84 4.30 0.36 -8.32
CA LYS A 84 5.31 1.43 -8.42
C LYS A 84 5.96 1.71 -7.09
N TYR A 85 5.19 1.65 -6.00
CA TYR A 85 5.70 1.97 -4.66
C TYR A 85 5.24 0.98 -3.60
N LEU A 86 6.08 0.75 -2.60
CA LEU A 86 5.65 0.30 -1.28
C LEU A 86 6.09 1.34 -0.25
N TYR A 87 5.13 1.87 0.50
CA TYR A 87 5.32 2.86 1.55
C TYR A 87 5.20 2.21 2.92
N VAL A 88 6.13 2.55 3.80
CA VAL A 88 6.08 2.28 5.23
C VAL A 88 5.79 3.59 5.92
N VAL A 89 4.69 3.66 6.65
CA VAL A 89 4.16 4.90 7.23
C VAL A 89 3.98 4.74 8.73
N ARG A 90 4.48 5.70 9.50
CA ARG A 90 4.24 5.81 10.95
C ARG A 90 3.39 7.05 11.22
N GLY A 91 2.14 6.85 11.64
CA GLY A 91 1.17 7.96 11.74
C GLY A 91 0.87 8.56 10.37
N THR A 92 1.27 9.82 10.16
CA THR A 92 1.13 10.54 8.88
C THR A 92 2.45 10.66 8.10
N LYS A 93 3.56 10.16 8.64
CA LYS A 93 4.90 10.31 8.04
C LYS A 93 5.31 9.04 7.32
N ILE A 94 5.78 9.17 6.08
CA ILE A 94 6.48 8.10 5.36
C ILE A 94 7.85 7.96 6.02
N VAL A 95 8.13 6.78 6.60
CA VAL A 95 9.41 6.47 7.23
C VAL A 95 10.36 5.78 6.26
N GLU A 96 9.81 5.00 5.33
CA GLU A 96 10.56 4.32 4.27
C GLU A 96 9.66 4.14 3.06
N TYR A 97 10.24 4.14 1.87
CA TYR A 97 9.55 3.69 0.68
C TYR A 97 10.50 3.01 -0.29
N HIS A 98 9.97 2.07 -1.06
CA HIS A 98 10.66 1.46 -2.18
C HIS A 98 9.98 1.87 -3.49
N LEU A 99 10.76 2.31 -4.47
CA LEU A 99 10.31 2.55 -5.84
C LEU A 99 10.69 1.35 -6.70
N PHE A 100 9.70 0.62 -7.19
CA PHE A 100 9.90 -0.45 -8.16
C PHE A 100 10.15 0.19 -9.53
N LYS A 101 11.33 -0.06 -10.10
CA LYS A 101 11.66 0.34 -11.46
C LYS A 101 11.16 -0.76 -12.40
N ASN A 102 9.93 -0.60 -12.89
CA ASN A 102 9.46 -1.33 -14.07
C ASN A 102 9.85 -0.60 -15.34
#